data_AF-A0AAW3EMH0-F1
#
_entry.id   AF-A0AAW3EMH0-F1
#
_cell.length_a   1.000
_cell.length_b   1.000
_cell.length_c   1.000
_cell.angle_alpha   90.00
_cell.angle_beta   90.00
_cell.angle_gamma   90.00
#
_symmetry.space_group_name_H-M   'P 1'
#
loop_
_entity.id
_entity.type
_entity.pdbx_description
1 polymer ?
#
loop_
_entity_poly.entity_id
_entity_poly.type
_entity_poly.pdbx_seq_one_letter_code
_entity_poly.pdbx_strand_id
1 'polypeptide(L)'
;MPHVDYEVACQTIGQLIAHQVAVIAQEETKREPDVARATAAEAERKALIAARDALLPDDAPAIAEALALYGPRARQLNADLA
;
A
#
# COMPACT_ATOMS: atom_id res chain seq x y z
N MET A 1 10.87 13.33 -16.18
CA MET A 1 11.73 12.88 -15.07
C MET A 1 11.21 11.53 -14.59
N PRO A 2 11.46 10.43 -15.33
CA PRO A 2 10.86 9.11 -15.06
C PRO A 2 11.11 8.60 -13.63
N HIS A 3 12.25 8.99 -13.04
CA HIS A 3 12.58 8.63 -11.67
C HIS A 3 11.67 9.27 -10.61
N VAL A 4 11.11 10.45 -10.84
CA VAL A 4 10.25 11.10 -9.82
C VAL A 4 8.93 10.36 -9.70
N ASP A 5 8.29 9.99 -10.82
CA ASP A 5 7.02 9.28 -10.80
C ASP A 5 7.18 7.86 -10.24
N TYR A 6 8.31 7.20 -10.53
CA TYR A 6 8.69 5.94 -9.90
C TYR A 6 8.78 6.05 -8.38
N GLU A 7 9.52 7.05 -7.86
CA GLU A 7 9.65 7.26 -6.42
C GLU A 7 8.28 7.56 -5.77
N VAL A 8 7.44 8.38 -6.41
CA VAL A 8 6.09 8.67 -5.93
C VAL A 8 5.24 7.40 -5.92
N ALA A 9 5.34 6.53 -6.92
CA ALA A 9 4.63 5.26 -6.95
C ALA A 9 5.09 4.33 -5.81
N CYS A 10 6.40 4.19 -5.62
CA CYS A 10 7.00 3.40 -4.54
C CYS A 10 6.58 3.92 -3.16
N GLN A 11 6.58 5.24 -2.95
CA GLN A 11 6.12 5.86 -1.71
C GLN A 11 4.63 5.65 -1.47
N THR A 12 3.81 5.80 -2.52
CA THR A 12 2.35 5.58 -2.46
C THR A 12 2.04 4.15 -2.03
N ILE A 13 2.67 3.15 -2.65
CA ILE A 13 2.48 1.74 -2.29
C ILE A 13 3.04 1.47 -0.89
N GLY A 14 4.20 2.06 -0.55
CA GLY A 14 4.81 1.97 0.78
C GLY A 14 3.91 2.46 1.91
N GLN A 15 3.18 3.57 1.70
CA GLN A 15 2.21 4.08 2.67
C GLN A 15 1.07 3.08 2.90
N LEU A 16 0.54 2.48 1.83
CA LEU A 16 -0.52 1.49 1.93
C LEU A 16 -0.04 0.22 2.66
N ILE A 17 1.20 -0.23 2.41
CA ILE A 17 1.81 -1.34 3.15
C ILE A 17 1.88 -1.02 4.65
N ALA A 18 2.37 0.18 5.01
CA ALA A 18 2.48 0.60 6.39
C ALA A 18 1.11 0.62 7.10
N HIS A 19 0.06 1.04 6.39
CA HIS A 19 -1.30 0.97 6.91
C HIS A 19 -1.75 -0.46 7.18
N GLN A 20 -1.52 -1.40 6.27
CA GLN A 20 -1.88 -2.80 6.50
C GLN A 20 -1.12 -3.39 7.70
N VAL A 21 0.17 -3.06 7.86
CA VAL A 21 0.94 -3.45 9.06
C VAL A 21 0.30 -2.90 10.33
N ALA A 22 -0.13 -1.64 10.34
CA ALA A 22 -0.79 -1.04 11.48
C ALA A 22 -2.14 -1.71 11.81
N VAL A 23 -2.92 -2.10 10.79
CA VAL A 23 -4.16 -2.86 10.96
C VAL A 23 -3.90 -4.22 11.60
N ILE A 24 -2.90 -4.96 11.12
CA ILE A 24 -2.51 -6.26 11.69
C ILE A 24 -2.12 -6.10 13.15
N ALA A 25 -1.20 -5.17 13.45
CA ALA A 25 -0.75 -4.90 14.81
C ALA A 25 -1.90 -4.48 15.73
N GLN A 26 -2.86 -3.69 15.23
CA GLN A 26 -4.06 -3.32 15.99
C GLN A 26 -4.87 -4.55 16.36
N GLU A 27 -5.09 -5.49 15.44
CA GLU A 27 -5.85 -6.72 15.74
C GLU A 27 -5.11 -7.63 16.73
N GLU A 28 -3.79 -7.79 16.59
CA GLU A 28 -2.96 -8.62 17.46
C GLU A 28 -2.97 -8.15 18.93
N THR A 29 -3.23 -6.86 19.18
CA THR A 29 -3.28 -6.30 20.54
C THR A 29 -4.66 -6.38 21.20
N LYS A 30 -5.71 -6.80 20.48
CA LYS A 30 -7.05 -6.91 21.04
C LYS A 30 -7.21 -8.14 21.90
N ARG A 31 -8.07 -8.02 22.92
CA ARG A 31 -8.49 -9.16 23.76
C ARG A 31 -9.26 -10.23 22.96
N GLU A 32 -10.02 -9.78 21.97
CA GLU A 32 -10.74 -10.62 21.00
C GLU A 32 -10.37 -10.12 19.59
N PRO A 33 -9.31 -10.68 18.98
CA PRO A 33 -8.87 -10.27 17.64
C PRO A 33 -9.87 -10.62 16.55
N ASP A 34 -10.06 -9.72 15.58
CA ASP A 34 -10.76 -10.05 14.35
C ASP A 34 -9.79 -10.75 13.38
N VAL A 35 -9.82 -12.08 13.41
CA VAL A 35 -8.98 -12.93 12.56
C VAL A 35 -9.24 -12.70 11.07
N ALA A 36 -10.49 -12.41 10.68
CA ALA A 36 -10.83 -12.17 9.27
C ALA A 36 -10.22 -10.86 8.80
N ARG A 37 -10.31 -9.80 9.61
CA ARG A 37 -9.68 -8.51 9.32
C ARG A 37 -8.16 -8.61 9.25
N ALA A 38 -7.52 -9.28 10.20
CA ALA A 38 -6.07 -9.50 10.18
C ALA A 38 -5.61 -10.29 8.95
N THR A 39 -6.36 -11.35 8.57
CA THR A 39 -6.07 -12.16 7.38
C THR A 39 -6.20 -11.33 6.09
N ALA A 40 -7.25 -10.52 5.99
CA ALA A 40 -7.45 -9.64 4.83
C ALA A 40 -6.33 -8.60 4.72
N ALA A 41 -5.92 -7.99 5.84
CA ALA A 41 -4.84 -7.02 5.87
C ALA A 41 -3.49 -7.64 5.46
N GLU A 42 -3.19 -8.86 5.90
CA GLU A 42 -1.96 -9.56 5.49
C GLU A 42 -1.97 -9.96 4.01
N ALA A 43 -3.13 -10.35 3.46
CA ALA A 43 -3.26 -10.63 2.04
C ALA A 43 -3.03 -9.38 1.18
N GLU A 44 -3.65 -8.26 1.54
CA GLU A 44 -3.46 -6.98 0.86
C GLU A 44 -2.01 -6.50 0.99
N ARG A 45 -1.39 -6.63 2.17
CA ARG A 45 0.02 -6.29 2.40
C ARG A 45 0.94 -7.05 1.45
N LYS A 46 0.75 -8.37 1.30
CA LYS A 46 1.54 -9.19 0.37
C LYS A 46 1.36 -8.76 -1.08
N ALA A 47 0.13 -8.48 -1.49
CA ALA A 47 -0.16 -8.01 -2.85
C ALA A 47 0.54 -6.66 -3.13
N LEU A 48 0.51 -5.72 -2.18
CA LEU A 48 1.17 -4.42 -2.31
C LEU A 48 2.70 -4.54 -2.37
N ILE A 49 3.29 -5.42 -1.55
CA ILE A 49 4.75 -5.71 -1.61
C ILE A 49 5.11 -6.24 -3.01
N ALA A 50 4.37 -7.23 -3.50
CA ALA A 50 4.62 -7.79 -4.83
C ALA A 50 4.48 -6.74 -5.94
N ALA A 51 3.46 -5.87 -5.86
CA ALA A 51 3.26 -4.79 -6.82
C ALA A 51 4.43 -3.77 -6.81
N ARG A 52 4.92 -3.40 -5.62
CA ARG A 52 6.07 -2.51 -5.48
C ARG A 52 7.36 -3.14 -6.00
N ASP A 53 7.61 -4.39 -5.64
CA ASP A 53 8.84 -5.09 -6.01
C ASP A 53 8.90 -5.42 -7.51
N ALA A 54 7.75 -5.50 -8.18
CA ALA A 54 7.65 -5.65 -9.63
C ALA A 54 7.84 -4.34 -10.41
N LEU A 55 7.77 -3.18 -9.74
CA LEU A 55 7.84 -1.88 -10.40
C LEU A 55 9.28 -1.56 -10.80
N LEU A 56 9.49 -1.18 -12.06
CA LEU A 56 10.80 -0.80 -12.59
C LEU A 56 10.87 0.70 -12.85
N PRO A 57 11.99 1.39 -12.54
CA PRO A 57 12.15 2.82 -12.74
C PRO A 57 11.98 3.30 -14.19
N ASP A 58 12.26 2.42 -15.15
CA ASP A 58 12.22 2.72 -16.59
C ASP A 58 10.91 2.28 -17.26
N ASP A 59 9.98 1.67 -16.51
CA ASP A 59 8.68 1.21 -17.01
C ASP A 59 7.60 2.27 -16.76
N ALA A 60 7.65 3.34 -17.55
CA ALA A 60 6.71 4.46 -17.44
C ALA A 60 5.23 4.05 -17.52
N PRO A 61 4.81 3.11 -18.40
CA PRO A 61 3.43 2.59 -18.38
C PRO A 61 3.04 1.95 -17.06
N ALA A 62 3.89 1.06 -16.50
CA ALA A 62 3.59 0.39 -15.23
C ALA A 62 3.55 1.39 -14.05
N ILE A 63 4.43 2.41 -14.05
CA ILE A 63 4.42 3.48 -13.06
C ILE A 63 3.11 4.28 -13.13
N ALA A 64 2.67 4.65 -14.33
CA ALA A 64 1.43 5.39 -14.51
C ALA A 64 0.21 4.58 -14.04
N GLU A 65 0.17 3.28 -14.34
CA GLU A 65 -0.87 2.36 -13.88
C GLU A 65 -0.87 2.24 -12.35
N ALA A 66 0.30 2.05 -11.73
CA ALA A 66 0.43 1.98 -10.28
C ALA A 66 -0.07 3.26 -9.59
N LEU A 67 0.26 4.44 -10.12
CA LEU A 67 -0.22 5.72 -9.59
C LEU A 67 -1.74 5.89 -9.76
N ALA A 68 -2.30 5.46 -10.89
CA ALA A 68 -3.74 5.48 -11.12
C ALA A 68 -4.50 4.56 -10.15
N LEU A 69 -3.95 3.38 -9.89
CA LEU A 69 -4.55 2.36 -9.02
C LEU A 69 -4.42 2.70 -7.53
N TYR A 70 -3.22 3.03 -7.07
CA TYR A 70 -2.90 3.17 -5.65
C TYR A 70 -2.98 4.63 -5.16
N GLY A 71 -2.81 5.60 -6.05
CA GLY A 71 -2.84 7.02 -5.70
C GLY A 71 -4.15 7.50 -5.05
N PRO A 72 -5.34 7.13 -5.57
CA PRO A 72 -6.61 7.46 -4.91
C PRO A 72 -6.76 6.82 -3.53
N ARG A 73 -6.31 5.57 -3.37
CA ARG A 73 -6.36 4.84 -2.09
C ARG A 73 -5.49 5.49 -1.02
N ALA A 74 -4.25 5.87 -1.37
CA ALA A 74 -3.36 6.55 -0.44
C ALA A 74 -3.87 7.95 -0.05
N ARG A 75 -4.52 8.67 -0.99
CA ARG A 75 -5.19 9.94 -0.70
C ARG A 75 -6.35 9.79 0.27
N GLN A 76 -7.18 8.77 0.07
CA GLN A 76 -8.28 8.48 1.00
C GLN A 76 -7.73 8.18 2.40
N LEU A 77 -6.72 7.32 2.50
CA LEU A 77 -6.07 7.01 3.77
C LEU A 77 -5.53 8.26 4.47
N ASN A 78 -4.91 9.19 3.74
CA ASN A 78 -4.41 10.44 4.33
C ASN A 78 -5.55 11.37 4.79
N ALA A 79 -6.68 11.39 4.09
CA ALA A 79 -7.86 12.13 4.51
C ALA A 79 -8.50 11.53 5.77
N ASP A 80 -8.49 10.21 5.91
CA ASP A 80 -9.02 9.51 7.09
C ASP A 80 -8.13 9.66 8.33
N LEU A 81 -6.86 10.06 8.15
CA LEU A 81 -5.89 10.33 9.22
C LEU A 81 -5.84 11.80 9.67
N ALA A 82 -6.47 12.72 8.93
CA ALA A 82 -6.45 14.16 9.15
C ALA A 82 -7.62 14.63 10.04
#